data_AF-A0A3L9DY81-F1
#
_entry.id   AF-A0A3L9DY81-F1
#
_cell.length_a   1.000
_cell.length_b   1.000
_cell.length_c   1.000
_cell.angle_alpha   90.00
_cell.angle_beta   90.00
_cell.angle_gamma   90.00
#
_symmetry.space_group_name_H-M   'P 1'
#
loop_
_entity.id
_entity.type
_entity.pdbx_description
1 polymer ?
#
loop_
_entity_poly.entity_id
_entity_poly.type
_entity_poly.pdbx_seq_one_letter_code
_entity_poly.pdbx_strand_id
1 'polypeptide(L)'
;MKKIKMLLALPLALTLAACSKSPKDEFLDLIKKQQNEDKGAYEYVIKLDEASGEMASQLESFKGKSVKATASQDLKNGLIGLTVNLSDFNSELSDFDFIYSDDKAYMSVAPVAQFSAGLASDSLDGKFADLEEFSGEKMPSLAELSKENKANAELFEEVDEKNFTKNGDKVTMTLSFDELFDLTNKVVKNSQKELKDVSAEQLKTYLDLAKASIDDSSKFVMTLDEKGNGKAKIQLKTAAGVGESVSELKLTLDYKKVTYKAPKVPSKSDIVSQDELTNLMTEEMSASTEEVKMTDEEFNELYASLEAEASKATKEEIQLYIDAMAPYLTEEQAKKMQELLKKASDA
;
A
#
# COMPACT_ATOMS: atom_id res chain seq x y z
N MET A 1 -24.62 59.78 -10.39
CA MET A 1 -25.46 58.55 -10.33
C MET A 1 -24.71 57.23 -10.53
N LYS A 2 -23.48 57.16 -11.10
CA LYS A 2 -22.74 55.88 -11.26
C LYS A 2 -22.06 55.35 -9.99
N LYS A 3 -21.71 56.21 -9.02
CA LYS A 3 -21.01 55.81 -7.78
C LYS A 3 -21.92 55.26 -6.67
N ILE A 4 -23.23 55.55 -6.71
CA ILE A 4 -24.21 55.07 -5.72
C ILE A 4 -24.68 53.63 -6.04
N LYS A 5 -24.67 53.22 -7.32
CA LYS A 5 -24.99 51.84 -7.71
C LYS A 5 -23.95 50.81 -7.24
N MET A 6 -22.70 51.23 -7.02
CA MET A 6 -21.63 50.34 -6.53
C MET A 6 -21.72 50.11 -5.01
N LEU A 7 -22.22 51.11 -4.26
CA LEU A 7 -22.40 51.00 -2.80
C LEU A 7 -23.62 50.14 -2.41
N LEU A 8 -24.63 50.05 -3.28
CA LEU A 8 -25.81 49.20 -3.10
C LEU A 8 -25.62 47.76 -3.62
N ALA A 9 -24.59 47.51 -4.42
CA ALA A 9 -24.25 46.16 -4.88
C ALA A 9 -23.40 45.38 -3.87
N LEU A 10 -22.64 46.07 -3.00
CA LEU A 10 -21.83 45.43 -1.96
C LEU A 10 -22.67 44.67 -0.91
N PRO A 11 -23.76 45.25 -0.36
CA PRO A 11 -24.64 44.53 0.57
C PRO A 11 -25.37 43.36 -0.11
N LEU A 12 -25.75 43.50 -1.38
CA LEU A 12 -26.43 42.44 -2.14
C LEU A 12 -25.49 41.28 -2.53
N ALA A 13 -24.22 41.55 -2.79
CA ALA A 13 -23.19 40.52 -2.95
C ALA A 13 -22.86 39.85 -1.61
N LEU A 14 -22.87 40.60 -0.50
CA LEU A 14 -22.72 40.06 0.86
C LEU A 14 -23.94 39.25 1.32
N THR A 15 -25.16 39.55 0.85
CA THR A 15 -26.36 38.73 1.13
C THR A 15 -26.53 37.52 0.21
N LEU A 16 -25.93 37.52 -0.98
CA LEU A 16 -25.87 36.34 -1.86
C LEU A 16 -24.77 35.35 -1.43
N ALA A 17 -23.72 35.81 -0.75
CA ALA A 17 -22.74 34.95 -0.07
C ALA A 17 -23.28 34.32 1.24
N ALA A 18 -24.43 34.78 1.74
CA ALA A 18 -25.00 34.37 3.04
C ALA A 18 -25.96 33.15 2.95
N CYS A 19 -26.04 32.46 1.82
CA CYS A 19 -26.79 31.20 1.67
C CYS A 19 -26.00 30.08 0.98
N SER A 20 -24.76 30.33 0.56
CA SER A 20 -23.85 29.28 0.12
C SER A 20 -23.11 28.71 1.33
N LYS A 21 -23.19 27.39 1.53
CA LYS A 21 -22.34 26.68 2.49
C LYS A 21 -20.87 27.09 2.29
N SER A 22 -20.10 27.18 3.37
CA SER A 22 -18.67 27.46 3.24
C SER A 22 -18.01 26.36 2.40
N PRO A 23 -16.89 26.62 1.69
CA PRO A 23 -16.18 25.58 0.95
C PRO A 23 -15.82 24.37 1.82
N LYS A 24 -15.52 24.61 3.10
CA LYS A 24 -15.28 23.58 4.11
C LYS A 24 -16.53 22.74 4.36
N ASP A 25 -17.66 23.38 4.67
CA ASP A 25 -18.92 22.65 4.94
C ASP A 25 -19.35 21.81 3.74
N GLU A 26 -19.23 22.36 2.54
CA GLU A 26 -19.55 21.64 1.30
C GLU A 26 -18.62 20.46 1.06
N PHE A 27 -17.31 20.61 1.32
CA PHE A 27 -16.36 19.50 1.26
C PHE A 27 -16.69 18.41 2.29
N LEU A 28 -16.95 18.80 3.55
CA LEU A 28 -17.29 17.89 4.63
C LEU A 28 -18.59 17.12 4.34
N ASP A 29 -19.61 17.80 3.80
CA ASP A 29 -20.86 17.16 3.41
C ASP A 29 -20.65 16.10 2.33
N LEU A 30 -19.79 16.36 1.34
CA LEU A 30 -19.47 15.39 0.29
C LEU A 30 -18.74 14.16 0.85
N ILE A 31 -17.75 14.35 1.72
CA ILE A 31 -17.03 13.25 2.39
C ILE A 31 -17.96 12.45 3.30
N LYS A 32 -18.76 13.12 4.15
CA LYS A 32 -19.73 12.48 5.04
C LYS A 32 -20.77 11.69 4.25
N LYS A 33 -21.24 12.21 3.12
CA LYS A 33 -22.17 11.49 2.25
C LYS A 33 -21.56 10.19 1.76
N GLN A 34 -20.28 10.18 1.38
CA GLN A 34 -19.58 8.96 0.93
C GLN A 34 -19.37 7.95 2.05
N GLN A 35 -18.91 8.41 3.21
CA GLN A 35 -18.62 7.54 4.37
C GLN A 35 -19.88 6.90 4.98
N ASN A 36 -21.03 7.57 4.89
CA ASN A 36 -22.29 7.07 5.45
C ASN A 36 -23.06 6.11 4.53
N GLU A 37 -22.53 5.77 3.35
CA GLU A 37 -23.18 4.79 2.48
C GLU A 37 -22.94 3.36 2.99
N ASP A 38 -23.97 2.71 3.52
CA ASP A 38 -23.88 1.30 3.92
C ASP A 38 -23.41 0.39 2.77
N LYS A 39 -23.74 0.76 1.53
CA LYS A 39 -23.46 -0.01 0.32
C LYS A 39 -22.98 0.93 -0.79
N GLY A 40 -21.75 0.73 -1.26
CA GLY A 40 -21.12 1.60 -2.25
C GLY A 40 -19.89 0.95 -2.89
N ALA A 41 -19.49 1.47 -4.05
CA ALA A 41 -18.24 1.08 -4.71
C ALA A 41 -17.59 2.30 -5.36
N TYR A 42 -16.27 2.35 -5.30
CA TYR A 42 -15.44 3.44 -5.77
C TYR A 42 -14.29 2.86 -6.58
N GLU A 43 -14.12 3.36 -7.80
CA GLU A 43 -12.94 3.08 -8.62
C GLU A 43 -11.90 4.16 -8.34
N TYR A 44 -10.66 3.73 -8.14
CA TYR A 44 -9.49 4.54 -7.92
C TYR A 44 -8.50 4.29 -9.07
N VAL A 45 -7.90 5.34 -9.58
CA VAL A 45 -6.83 5.28 -10.57
C VAL A 45 -5.64 6.02 -9.98
N ILE A 46 -4.61 5.27 -9.61
CA ILE A 46 -3.37 5.78 -9.02
C ILE A 46 -2.33 5.87 -10.12
N LYS A 47 -1.67 7.02 -10.25
CA LYS A 47 -0.61 7.26 -11.23
C LYS A 47 0.60 7.88 -10.58
N LEU A 48 1.77 7.38 -10.95
CA LEU A 48 3.04 8.07 -10.72
C LEU A 48 3.26 9.09 -11.84
N ASP A 49 3.11 10.36 -11.52
CA ASP A 49 3.31 11.44 -12.49
C ASP A 49 4.80 11.76 -12.65
N GLU A 50 5.54 11.78 -11.54
CA GLU A 50 6.95 12.17 -11.52
C GLU A 50 7.67 11.53 -10.34
N ALA A 51 8.91 11.12 -10.57
CA ALA A 51 9.87 10.74 -9.54
C ALA A 51 11.23 11.37 -9.88
N SER A 52 11.97 11.82 -8.88
CA SER A 52 13.35 12.32 -9.01
C SER A 52 14.20 11.88 -7.80
N GLY A 53 15.53 11.95 -7.93
CA GLY A 53 16.49 11.44 -6.94
C GLY A 53 17.32 10.27 -7.47
N GLU A 54 18.19 9.72 -6.62
CA GLU A 54 19.15 8.67 -7.00
C GLU A 54 18.47 7.38 -7.48
N MET A 55 17.36 6.99 -6.87
CA MET A 55 16.55 5.82 -7.22
C MET A 55 15.41 6.13 -8.19
N ALA A 56 15.33 7.36 -8.74
CA ALA A 56 14.28 7.70 -9.71
C ALA A 56 14.29 6.79 -10.94
N SER A 57 15.47 6.34 -11.37
CA SER A 57 15.64 5.38 -12.46
C SER A 57 14.92 4.05 -12.21
N GLN A 58 14.79 3.63 -10.95
CA GLN A 58 14.04 2.43 -10.57
C GLN A 58 12.53 2.64 -10.66
N LEU A 59 12.08 3.89 -10.60
CA LEU A 59 10.67 4.26 -10.69
C LEU A 59 10.22 4.70 -12.09
N GLU A 60 11.16 4.96 -13.01
CA GLU A 60 10.84 5.40 -14.37
C GLU A 60 9.98 4.38 -15.14
N SER A 61 10.14 3.08 -14.88
CA SER A 61 9.31 2.02 -15.47
C SER A 61 7.83 2.07 -15.02
N PHE A 62 7.53 2.81 -13.94
CA PHE A 62 6.18 2.99 -13.39
C PHE A 62 5.55 4.34 -13.77
N LYS A 63 6.36 5.28 -14.25
CA LYS A 63 5.91 6.63 -14.57
C LYS A 63 4.89 6.63 -15.70
N GLY A 64 3.78 7.35 -15.50
CA GLY A 64 2.67 7.41 -16.45
C GLY A 64 1.79 6.16 -16.52
N LYS A 65 2.24 5.03 -15.93
CA LYS A 65 1.40 3.84 -15.76
C LYS A 65 0.39 4.06 -14.64
N SER A 66 -0.72 3.33 -14.69
CA SER A 66 -1.77 3.43 -13.70
C SER A 66 -2.07 2.10 -13.04
N VAL A 67 -2.19 2.13 -11.72
CA VAL A 67 -2.83 1.07 -10.95
C VAL A 67 -4.31 1.43 -10.84
N LYS A 68 -5.19 0.51 -11.22
CA LYS A 68 -6.63 0.69 -11.08
C LYS A 68 -7.10 -0.17 -9.92
N ALA A 69 -7.78 0.41 -8.96
CA ALA A 69 -8.37 -0.32 -7.86
C ALA A 69 -9.88 -0.06 -7.78
N THR A 70 -10.65 -1.04 -7.33
CA THR A 70 -12.06 -0.87 -6.98
C THR A 70 -12.22 -1.28 -5.53
N ALA A 71 -12.59 -0.32 -4.68
CA ALA A 71 -13.03 -0.62 -3.32
C ALA A 71 -14.56 -0.71 -3.32
N SER A 72 -15.10 -1.69 -2.62
CA SER A 72 -16.53 -1.90 -2.47
C SER A 72 -16.86 -2.27 -1.03
N GLN A 73 -18.02 -1.80 -0.57
CA GLN A 73 -18.50 -2.08 0.78
C GLN A 73 -20.00 -2.39 0.76
N ASP A 74 -20.40 -3.32 1.61
CA ASP A 74 -21.77 -3.62 2.00
C ASP A 74 -21.78 -3.96 3.49
N LEU A 75 -21.77 -2.92 4.32
CA LEU A 75 -21.63 -3.03 5.77
C LEU A 75 -22.82 -3.75 6.42
N LYS A 76 -23.99 -3.75 5.78
CA LYS A 76 -25.17 -4.50 6.24
C LYS A 76 -24.98 -6.01 6.15
N ASN A 77 -24.24 -6.44 5.14
CA ASN A 77 -23.92 -7.85 4.90
C ASN A 77 -22.51 -8.19 5.38
N GLY A 78 -21.84 -7.29 6.11
CA GLY A 78 -20.47 -7.52 6.59
C GLY A 78 -19.48 -7.76 5.46
N LEU A 79 -19.55 -7.02 4.34
CA LEU A 79 -18.64 -7.22 3.22
C LEU A 79 -17.82 -5.97 2.90
N ILE A 80 -16.52 -6.14 2.75
CA ILE A 80 -15.61 -5.16 2.16
C ILE A 80 -14.76 -5.88 1.12
N GLY A 81 -14.49 -5.26 -0.01
CA GLY A 81 -13.61 -5.80 -1.04
C GLY A 81 -12.75 -4.73 -1.68
N LEU A 82 -11.51 -5.07 -1.96
CA LEU A 82 -10.56 -4.27 -2.72
C LEU A 82 -10.00 -5.15 -3.83
N THR A 83 -10.32 -4.82 -5.07
CA THR A 83 -9.73 -5.44 -6.27
C THR A 83 -8.77 -4.44 -6.88
N VAL A 84 -7.53 -4.84 -7.12
CA VAL A 84 -6.49 -4.03 -7.75
C VAL A 84 -6.10 -4.72 -9.05
N ASN A 85 -6.44 -4.07 -10.16
CA ASN A 85 -6.00 -4.48 -11.47
C ASN A 85 -4.60 -3.93 -11.75
N LEU A 86 -3.66 -4.84 -11.95
CA LEU A 86 -2.26 -4.52 -12.21
C LEU A 86 -1.91 -4.59 -13.69
N SER A 87 -2.83 -5.05 -14.56
CA SER A 87 -2.54 -5.23 -15.99
C SER A 87 -2.08 -3.96 -16.73
N ASP A 88 -2.64 -2.79 -16.40
CA ASP A 88 -2.20 -1.49 -16.95
C ASP A 88 -0.84 -1.02 -16.40
N PHE A 89 -0.39 -1.60 -15.30
CA PHE A 89 0.89 -1.32 -14.66
C PHE A 89 1.97 -2.30 -15.13
N ASN A 90 1.68 -3.59 -15.11
CA ASN A 90 2.44 -4.65 -15.76
C ASN A 90 1.49 -5.82 -16.04
N SER A 91 1.35 -6.20 -17.32
CA SER A 91 0.48 -7.31 -17.75
C SER A 91 0.92 -8.68 -17.26
N GLU A 92 2.15 -8.82 -16.77
CA GLU A 92 2.68 -10.05 -16.19
C GLU A 92 2.28 -10.23 -14.71
N LEU A 93 1.81 -9.16 -14.06
CA LEU A 93 1.39 -9.25 -12.66
C LEU A 93 -0.07 -9.69 -12.58
N SER A 94 -0.34 -10.64 -11.69
CA SER A 94 -1.69 -11.09 -11.37
C SER A 94 -2.43 -9.99 -10.60
N ASP A 95 -3.73 -9.86 -10.86
CA ASP A 95 -4.57 -8.92 -10.13
C ASP A 95 -4.62 -9.29 -8.64
N PHE A 96 -4.70 -8.27 -7.78
CA PHE A 96 -4.76 -8.43 -6.33
C PHE A 96 -6.19 -8.26 -5.83
N ASP A 97 -6.65 -9.21 -5.03
CA ASP A 97 -7.96 -9.16 -4.36
C ASP A 97 -7.79 -9.29 -2.86
N PHE A 98 -8.42 -8.37 -2.12
CA PHE A 98 -8.60 -8.45 -0.68
C PHE A 98 -10.10 -8.42 -0.37
N ILE A 99 -10.57 -9.37 0.43
CA ILE A 99 -11.99 -9.52 0.75
C ILE A 99 -12.13 -9.70 2.25
N TYR A 100 -12.93 -8.84 2.88
CA TYR A 100 -13.37 -8.99 4.26
C TYR A 100 -14.83 -9.45 4.28
N SER A 101 -15.12 -10.50 5.02
CA SER A 101 -16.46 -11.04 5.21
C SER A 101 -16.70 -11.31 6.70
N ASP A 102 -17.54 -10.50 7.31
CA ASP A 102 -17.91 -10.50 8.73
C ASP A 102 -16.71 -10.36 9.68
N ASP A 103 -16.12 -11.49 10.07
CA ASP A 103 -14.98 -11.64 10.98
C ASP A 103 -13.80 -12.36 10.32
N LYS A 104 -13.81 -12.49 8.99
CA LYS A 104 -12.75 -13.13 8.20
C LYS A 104 -12.21 -12.19 7.13
N ALA A 105 -10.94 -12.35 6.81
CA ALA A 105 -10.31 -11.63 5.71
C ALA A 105 -9.50 -12.58 4.83
N TYR A 106 -9.56 -12.35 3.53
CA TYR A 106 -8.91 -13.17 2.52
C TYR A 106 -8.09 -12.29 1.59
N MET A 107 -6.97 -12.84 1.11
CA MET A 107 -6.09 -12.16 0.17
C MET A 107 -5.67 -13.11 -0.95
N SER A 108 -5.66 -12.64 -2.19
CA SER A 108 -5.15 -13.39 -3.34
C SER A 108 -3.66 -13.70 -3.16
N VAL A 109 -3.28 -14.95 -3.44
CA VAL A 109 -1.93 -15.46 -3.19
C VAL A 109 -0.94 -15.15 -4.32
N ALA A 110 -1.34 -15.32 -5.58
CA ALA A 110 -0.46 -15.14 -6.75
C ALA A 110 0.33 -13.82 -6.74
N PRO A 111 -0.29 -12.63 -6.59
CA PRO A 111 0.46 -11.37 -6.56
C PRO A 111 1.41 -11.29 -5.36
N VAL A 112 1.05 -11.85 -4.21
CA VAL A 112 1.92 -11.87 -3.02
C VAL A 112 3.18 -12.70 -3.30
N ALA A 113 3.04 -13.86 -3.93
CA ALA A 113 4.18 -14.70 -4.33
C ALA A 113 5.05 -14.02 -5.40
N GLN A 114 4.43 -13.36 -6.39
CA GLN A 114 5.14 -12.59 -7.42
C GLN A 114 5.97 -11.45 -6.81
N PHE A 115 5.41 -10.68 -5.88
CA PHE A 115 6.12 -9.56 -5.27
C PHE A 115 7.17 -9.97 -4.22
N SER A 116 6.92 -11.04 -3.46
CA SER A 116 7.83 -11.47 -2.38
C SER A 116 8.96 -12.37 -2.85
N ALA A 117 8.70 -13.24 -3.83
CA ALA A 117 9.62 -14.28 -4.28
C ALA A 117 9.91 -14.23 -5.78
N GLY A 118 9.29 -13.33 -6.55
CA GLY A 118 9.44 -13.29 -8.00
C GLY A 118 8.79 -14.49 -8.72
N LEU A 119 7.93 -15.23 -8.03
CA LEU A 119 7.31 -16.44 -8.55
C LEU A 119 6.00 -16.11 -9.26
N ALA A 120 5.98 -16.27 -10.58
CA ALA A 120 4.76 -16.26 -11.37
C ALA A 120 4.36 -17.70 -11.70
N SER A 121 3.23 -18.16 -11.17
CA SER A 121 2.69 -19.48 -11.49
C SER A 121 1.17 -19.47 -11.58
N ASP A 122 0.65 -20.07 -12.66
CA ASP A 122 -0.76 -20.32 -12.89
C ASP A 122 -1.38 -21.20 -11.78
N SER A 123 -0.57 -21.97 -11.04
CA SER A 123 -1.05 -22.82 -9.94
C SER A 123 -1.57 -22.01 -8.74
N LEU A 124 -1.09 -20.76 -8.59
CA LEU A 124 -1.47 -19.82 -7.54
C LEU A 124 -2.66 -18.92 -7.95
N ASP A 125 -3.02 -18.91 -9.23
CA ASP A 125 -4.08 -18.04 -9.74
C ASP A 125 -5.45 -18.41 -9.18
N GLY A 126 -6.18 -17.39 -8.72
CA GLY A 126 -7.48 -17.55 -8.08
C GLY A 126 -7.44 -18.20 -6.69
N LYS A 127 -6.25 -18.47 -6.14
CA LYS A 127 -6.07 -18.95 -4.76
C LYS A 127 -6.04 -17.80 -3.76
N PHE A 128 -6.59 -18.07 -2.58
CA PHE A 128 -6.70 -17.11 -1.48
C PHE A 128 -6.10 -17.67 -0.20
N ALA A 129 -5.45 -16.83 0.58
CA ALA A 129 -5.06 -17.11 1.96
C ALA A 129 -6.13 -16.58 2.92
N ASP A 130 -6.45 -17.33 3.98
CA ASP A 130 -7.20 -16.81 5.14
C ASP A 130 -6.22 -16.06 6.06
N LEU A 131 -6.40 -14.75 6.18
CA LEU A 131 -5.44 -13.92 6.91
C LEU A 131 -5.44 -14.16 8.42
N GLU A 132 -6.53 -14.68 9.01
CA GLU A 132 -6.54 -15.07 10.42
C GLU A 132 -5.64 -16.28 10.67
N GLU A 133 -5.63 -17.24 9.73
CA GLU A 133 -4.73 -18.41 9.80
C GLU A 133 -3.27 -17.98 9.70
N PHE A 134 -2.96 -17.09 8.76
CA PHE A 134 -1.59 -16.63 8.49
C PHE A 134 -1.04 -15.67 9.54
N SER A 135 -1.86 -14.78 10.11
CA SER A 135 -1.42 -13.85 11.14
C SER A 135 -1.40 -14.49 12.53
N GLY A 136 -2.20 -15.56 12.74
CA GLY A 136 -2.49 -16.11 14.07
C GLY A 136 -3.36 -15.19 14.94
N GLU A 137 -3.87 -14.08 14.37
CA GLU A 137 -4.66 -13.07 15.05
C GLU A 137 -6.09 -13.03 14.49
N LYS A 138 -7.05 -12.98 15.41
CA LYS A 138 -8.46 -12.86 15.03
C LYS A 138 -8.72 -11.54 14.34
N MET A 139 -9.39 -11.62 13.21
CA MET A 139 -9.85 -10.45 12.48
C MET A 139 -11.01 -9.78 13.25
N PRO A 140 -10.98 -8.43 13.42
CA PRO A 140 -12.05 -7.73 14.13
C PRO A 140 -13.40 -7.86 13.43
N SER A 141 -14.52 -7.85 14.15
CA SER A 141 -15.82 -7.95 13.48
C SER A 141 -16.17 -6.65 12.75
N LEU A 142 -16.58 -6.72 11.47
CA LEU A 142 -17.11 -5.55 10.76
C LEU A 142 -18.37 -4.98 11.42
N ALA A 143 -19.12 -5.78 12.17
CA ALA A 143 -20.28 -5.31 12.93
C ALA A 143 -19.88 -4.29 14.01
N GLU A 144 -18.70 -4.47 14.61
CA GLU A 144 -18.13 -3.57 15.63
C GLU A 144 -17.63 -2.26 15.02
N LEU A 145 -17.20 -2.27 13.74
CA LEU A 145 -16.74 -1.06 13.04
C LEU A 145 -17.87 -0.04 12.78
N SER A 146 -19.14 -0.36 13.00
CA SER A 146 -20.27 0.39 12.39
C SER A 146 -20.81 1.61 13.17
N LYS A 147 -20.36 1.90 14.40
CA LYS A 147 -20.83 3.09 15.16
C LYS A 147 -19.75 4.03 15.68
N GLU A 148 -18.60 3.53 16.11
CA GLU A 148 -17.50 4.39 16.60
C GLU A 148 -16.56 4.86 15.47
N ASN A 149 -16.46 4.13 14.35
CA ASN A 149 -15.65 4.56 13.18
C ASN A 149 -16.34 5.58 12.25
N LYS A 150 -17.49 6.13 12.66
CA LYS A 150 -18.13 7.25 11.93
C LYS A 150 -17.35 8.57 12.07
N ALA A 151 -16.28 8.60 12.86
CA ALA A 151 -15.48 9.78 13.18
C ALA A 151 -14.41 10.17 12.13
N ASN A 152 -14.28 9.47 10.99
CA ASN A 152 -13.23 9.82 10.02
C ASN A 152 -13.48 11.15 9.29
N ALA A 153 -14.74 11.59 9.14
CA ALA A 153 -15.02 12.93 8.62
C ALA A 153 -14.75 14.04 9.66
N GLU A 154 -14.89 13.75 10.95
CA GLU A 154 -14.63 14.70 12.04
C GLU A 154 -13.16 15.16 12.04
N LEU A 155 -12.26 14.29 11.60
CA LEU A 155 -10.86 14.61 11.37
C LEU A 155 -10.66 15.83 10.45
N PHE A 156 -11.50 15.98 9.42
CA PHE A 156 -11.45 17.13 8.52
C PHE A 156 -12.18 18.37 9.09
N GLU A 157 -13.00 18.22 10.13
CA GLU A 157 -13.65 19.36 10.80
C GLU A 157 -12.65 20.24 11.54
N GLU A 158 -11.52 19.68 11.96
CA GLU A 158 -10.47 20.43 12.64
C GLU A 158 -9.54 21.19 11.68
N VAL A 159 -9.65 20.95 10.37
CA VAL A 159 -8.86 21.66 9.37
C VAL A 159 -9.33 23.12 9.25
N ASP A 160 -8.38 24.04 9.22
CA ASP A 160 -8.63 25.48 9.08
C ASP A 160 -9.41 25.79 7.78
N GLU A 161 -10.41 26.68 7.85
CA GLU A 161 -11.20 27.10 6.68
C GLU A 161 -10.35 27.63 5.54
N LYS A 162 -9.19 28.25 5.83
CA LYS A 162 -8.26 28.77 4.81
C LYS A 162 -7.74 27.69 3.85
N ASN A 163 -7.74 26.43 4.29
CA ASN A 163 -7.25 25.30 3.52
C ASN A 163 -8.31 24.81 2.50
N PHE A 164 -9.51 25.38 2.53
CA PHE A 164 -10.60 25.06 1.63
C PHE A 164 -10.86 26.18 0.63
N THR A 165 -10.96 25.82 -0.64
CA THR A 165 -11.30 26.75 -1.72
C THR A 165 -12.40 26.17 -2.59
N LYS A 166 -13.20 27.05 -3.21
CA LYS A 166 -14.24 26.67 -4.17
C LYS A 166 -13.99 27.35 -5.50
N ASN A 167 -14.06 26.58 -6.59
CA ASN A 167 -13.97 27.07 -7.96
C ASN A 167 -15.05 26.40 -8.82
N GLY A 168 -16.11 27.15 -9.12
CA GLY A 168 -17.31 26.59 -9.76
C GLY A 168 -17.93 25.50 -8.89
N ASP A 169 -18.21 24.34 -9.48
CA ASP A 169 -18.82 23.18 -8.81
C ASP A 169 -17.79 22.26 -8.13
N LYS A 170 -16.59 22.77 -7.87
CA LYS A 170 -15.50 22.02 -7.25
C LYS A 170 -15.06 22.65 -5.95
N VAL A 171 -14.95 21.83 -4.92
CA VAL A 171 -14.36 22.19 -3.62
C VAL A 171 -13.03 21.50 -3.46
N THR A 172 -12.02 22.22 -2.97
CA THR A 172 -10.65 21.73 -2.85
C THR A 172 -10.12 21.97 -1.46
N MET A 173 -9.58 20.92 -0.83
CA MET A 173 -8.80 20.99 0.40
C MET A 173 -7.32 20.88 0.05
N THR A 174 -6.49 21.75 0.61
CA THR A 174 -5.03 21.70 0.49
C THR A 174 -4.42 21.62 1.88
N LEU A 175 -3.58 20.61 2.11
CA LEU A 175 -2.87 20.40 3.38
C LEU A 175 -1.37 20.31 3.12
N SER A 176 -0.57 20.86 4.01
CA SER A 176 0.84 20.47 4.13
C SER A 176 0.94 19.07 4.74
N PHE A 177 2.09 18.42 4.57
CA PHE A 177 2.33 17.15 5.27
C PHE A 177 2.39 17.32 6.79
N ASP A 178 2.85 18.48 7.27
CA ASP A 178 2.81 18.84 8.68
C ASP A 178 1.39 18.80 9.25
N GLU A 179 0.43 19.40 8.54
CA GLU A 179 -0.98 19.37 8.94
C GLU A 179 -1.55 17.95 8.89
N LEU A 180 -1.17 17.13 7.90
CA LEU A 180 -1.56 15.72 7.82
C LEU A 180 -1.01 14.88 9.00
N PHE A 181 0.25 15.11 9.39
CA PHE A 181 0.84 14.43 10.56
C PHE A 181 0.14 14.84 11.85
N ASP A 182 -0.17 16.13 12.02
CA ASP A 182 -0.89 16.62 13.20
C ASP A 182 -2.29 16.00 13.31
N LEU A 183 -3.00 15.89 12.19
CA LEU A 183 -4.30 15.21 12.12
C LEU A 183 -4.17 13.71 12.47
N THR A 184 -3.19 13.03 11.87
CA THR A 184 -2.94 11.59 12.11
C THR A 184 -2.59 11.32 13.57
N ASN A 185 -1.73 12.15 14.17
CA ASN A 185 -1.34 12.02 15.57
C ASN A 185 -2.54 12.14 16.53
N LYS A 186 -3.51 13.00 16.21
CA LYS A 186 -4.74 13.13 17.00
C LYS A 186 -5.60 11.86 16.94
N VAL A 187 -5.78 11.28 15.75
CA VAL A 187 -6.49 10.00 15.60
C VAL A 187 -5.83 8.94 16.45
N VAL A 188 -4.53 8.75 16.30
CA VAL A 188 -3.87 7.65 17.01
C VAL A 188 -3.87 7.85 18.52
N LYS A 189 -3.74 9.09 19.01
CA LYS A 189 -3.92 9.40 20.45
C LYS A 189 -5.31 9.06 20.97
N ASN A 190 -6.34 9.27 20.15
CA ASN A 190 -7.71 8.92 20.52
C ASN A 190 -7.94 7.40 20.45
N SER A 191 -7.28 6.69 19.54
CA SER A 191 -7.33 5.23 19.35
C SER A 191 -6.39 4.43 20.27
N GLN A 192 -5.51 5.09 21.03
CA GLN A 192 -4.49 4.46 21.88
C GLN A 192 -5.02 3.56 23.01
N LYS A 193 -6.32 3.60 23.30
CA LYS A 193 -6.94 2.61 24.21
C LYS A 193 -6.90 1.19 23.64
N GLU A 194 -6.72 1.03 22.33
CA GLU A 194 -6.83 -0.24 21.61
C GLU A 194 -5.49 -0.80 21.11
N LEU A 195 -4.47 0.05 20.93
CA LEU A 195 -3.13 -0.34 20.48
C LEU A 195 -2.26 -0.68 21.70
N LYS A 196 -2.31 -1.93 22.16
CA LYS A 196 -1.61 -2.38 23.38
C LYS A 196 -0.08 -2.50 23.25
N ASP A 197 0.44 -2.62 22.03
CA ASP A 197 1.83 -3.05 21.78
C ASP A 197 2.77 -1.97 21.23
N VAL A 198 2.26 -0.78 20.88
CA VAL A 198 3.08 0.36 20.47
C VAL A 198 2.88 1.50 21.45
N SER A 199 3.94 1.89 22.16
CA SER A 199 3.82 2.99 23.11
C SER A 199 3.54 4.30 22.37
N ALA A 200 2.80 5.20 23.01
CA ALA A 200 2.54 6.54 22.48
C ALA A 200 3.82 7.29 22.10
N GLU A 201 4.90 7.02 22.84
CA GLU A 201 6.22 7.61 22.67
C GLU A 201 6.95 7.04 21.45
N GLN A 202 6.85 5.73 21.20
CA GLN A 202 7.38 5.10 19.98
C GLN A 202 6.69 5.64 18.73
N LEU A 203 5.36 5.68 18.72
CA LEU A 203 4.60 6.23 17.60
C LEU A 203 4.96 7.71 17.35
N LYS A 204 5.02 8.52 18.41
CA LYS A 204 5.43 9.93 18.30
C LYS A 204 6.82 10.04 17.68
N THR A 205 7.75 9.19 18.08
CA THR A 205 9.12 9.17 17.53
C THR A 205 9.10 8.87 16.04
N TYR A 206 8.33 7.87 15.58
CA TYR A 206 8.20 7.57 14.16
C TYR A 206 7.58 8.71 13.36
N LEU A 207 6.53 9.36 13.89
CA LEU A 207 5.90 10.51 13.24
C LEU A 207 6.85 11.71 13.17
N ASP A 208 7.60 12.00 14.24
CA ASP A 208 8.58 13.08 14.26
C ASP A 208 9.73 12.83 13.27
N LEU A 209 10.20 11.59 13.14
CA LEU A 209 11.21 11.19 12.16
C LEU A 209 10.68 11.31 10.72
N ALA A 210 9.45 10.85 10.47
CA ALA A 210 8.80 10.98 9.16
C ALA A 210 8.64 12.46 8.78
N LYS A 211 8.18 13.28 9.72
CA LYS A 211 8.06 14.73 9.55
C LYS A 211 9.41 15.39 9.24
N ALA A 212 10.45 15.07 10.00
CA ALA A 212 11.79 15.61 9.76
C ALA A 212 12.39 15.20 8.41
N SER A 213 11.88 14.12 7.80
CA SER A 213 12.35 13.60 6.51
C SER A 213 11.66 14.23 5.32
N ILE A 214 10.63 15.06 5.52
CA ILE A 214 9.79 15.63 4.48
C ILE A 214 9.97 17.14 4.43
N ASP A 215 10.16 17.67 3.22
CA ASP A 215 10.30 19.11 3.00
C ASP A 215 8.93 19.82 3.15
N ASP A 216 8.94 21.02 3.74
CA ASP A 216 7.75 21.83 4.01
C ASP A 216 6.95 22.19 2.73
N SER A 217 7.56 22.14 1.55
CA SER A 217 6.87 22.37 0.28
C SER A 217 6.06 21.16 -0.21
N SER A 218 6.14 20.02 0.50
CA SER A 218 5.31 18.84 0.28
C SER A 218 3.86 19.14 0.62
N LYS A 219 2.94 18.64 -0.21
CA LYS A 219 1.51 18.95 -0.08
C LYS A 219 0.61 17.84 -0.58
N PHE A 220 -0.58 17.84 0.00
CA PHE A 220 -1.72 17.05 -0.42
C PHE A 220 -2.84 17.98 -0.87
N VAL A 221 -3.37 17.76 -2.07
CA VAL A 221 -4.48 18.55 -2.62
C VAL A 221 -5.59 17.61 -3.03
N MET A 222 -6.76 17.70 -2.42
CA MET A 222 -7.94 16.90 -2.74
C MET A 222 -9.05 17.79 -3.27
N THR A 223 -9.49 17.53 -4.50
CA THR A 223 -10.59 18.24 -5.14
C THR A 223 -11.77 17.31 -5.33
N LEU A 224 -12.97 17.75 -4.97
CA LEU A 224 -14.23 17.04 -5.18
C LEU A 224 -15.14 17.82 -6.11
N ASP A 225 -15.89 17.12 -6.96
CA ASP A 225 -17.02 17.68 -7.71
C ASP A 225 -18.35 17.56 -6.93
N GLU A 226 -19.41 18.18 -7.45
CA GLU A 226 -20.78 18.12 -6.91
C GLU A 226 -21.34 16.70 -6.71
N LYS A 227 -20.80 15.70 -7.43
CA LYS A 227 -21.20 14.28 -7.33
C LYS A 227 -20.34 13.52 -6.31
N GLY A 228 -19.30 14.15 -5.77
CA GLY A 228 -18.32 13.54 -4.88
C GLY A 228 -17.23 12.76 -5.60
N ASN A 229 -17.13 12.80 -6.93
CA ASN A 229 -15.94 12.27 -7.58
C ASN A 229 -14.77 13.19 -7.26
N GLY A 230 -13.59 12.62 -7.07
CA GLY A 230 -12.46 13.40 -6.63
C GLY A 230 -11.16 13.11 -7.35
N LYS A 231 -10.26 14.05 -7.19
CA LYS A 231 -8.88 13.99 -7.64
C LYS A 231 -8.01 14.43 -6.47
N ALA A 232 -7.14 13.55 -6.01
CA ALA A 232 -6.08 13.90 -5.08
C ALA A 232 -4.74 13.98 -5.81
N LYS A 233 -3.92 14.96 -5.43
CA LYS A 233 -2.54 15.10 -5.85
C LYS A 233 -1.65 15.10 -4.62
N ILE A 234 -0.68 14.21 -4.62
CA ILE A 234 0.33 14.10 -3.57
C ILE A 234 1.64 14.56 -4.17
N GLN A 235 2.28 15.56 -3.57
CA GLN A 235 3.63 15.97 -3.89
C GLN A 235 4.45 15.79 -2.62
N LEU A 236 5.32 14.78 -2.63
CA LEU A 236 6.24 14.46 -1.55
C LEU A 236 7.64 14.86 -1.98
N LYS A 237 8.35 15.59 -1.14
CA LYS A 237 9.77 15.90 -1.31
C LYS A 237 10.51 15.56 -0.04
N THR A 238 11.68 14.95 -0.16
CA THR A 238 12.55 14.72 1.00
C THR A 238 13.20 16.02 1.45
N ALA A 239 13.32 16.19 2.76
CA ALA A 239 14.04 17.31 3.36
C ALA A 239 15.53 17.26 3.00
N ALA A 240 16.17 18.43 2.90
CA ALA A 240 17.59 18.52 2.63
C ALA A 240 18.42 17.83 3.73
N GLY A 241 19.41 17.02 3.34
CA GLY A 241 20.32 16.33 4.27
C GLY A 241 19.83 14.95 4.75
N VAL A 242 18.63 14.53 4.37
CA VAL A 242 18.18 13.13 4.47
C VAL A 242 18.55 12.45 3.15
N GLY A 243 19.21 11.29 3.19
CA GLY A 243 19.78 10.62 2.01
C GLY A 243 18.82 10.63 0.81
N GLU A 244 19.30 11.15 -0.32
CA GLU A 244 18.48 11.55 -1.48
C GLU A 244 18.06 10.39 -2.41
N SER A 245 17.72 9.23 -1.83
CA SER A 245 17.30 8.08 -2.63
C SER A 245 16.06 8.40 -3.49
N VAL A 246 15.10 9.17 -2.97
CA VAL A 246 13.99 9.75 -3.77
C VAL A 246 13.78 11.20 -3.33
N SER A 247 14.20 12.15 -4.16
CA SER A 247 14.16 13.60 -3.88
C SER A 247 12.75 14.20 -4.01
N GLU A 248 11.98 13.75 -5.00
CA GLU A 248 10.60 14.19 -5.21
C GLU A 248 9.76 13.05 -5.81
N LEU A 249 8.52 12.94 -5.35
CA LEU A 249 7.52 11.99 -5.84
C LEU A 249 6.17 12.71 -5.99
N LYS A 250 5.59 12.64 -7.19
CA LYS A 250 4.27 13.19 -7.51
C LYS A 250 3.32 12.07 -7.89
N LEU A 251 2.24 11.94 -7.15
CA LEU A 251 1.17 10.99 -7.43
C LEU A 251 -0.13 11.73 -7.71
N THR A 252 -0.89 11.19 -8.64
CA THR A 252 -2.30 11.54 -8.85
C THR A 252 -3.15 10.33 -8.52
N LEU A 253 -4.19 10.55 -7.71
CA LEU A 253 -5.26 9.61 -7.44
C LEU A 253 -6.56 10.21 -7.98
N ASP A 254 -7.13 9.64 -9.03
CA ASP A 254 -8.50 9.94 -9.43
C ASP A 254 -9.43 8.90 -8.81
N TYR A 255 -10.56 9.32 -8.25
CA TYR A 255 -11.56 8.39 -7.73
C TYR A 255 -12.97 8.81 -8.10
N LYS A 256 -13.83 7.83 -8.36
CA LYS A 256 -15.22 8.07 -8.74
C LYS A 256 -16.11 6.96 -8.21
N LYS A 257 -17.36 7.31 -7.95
CA LYS A 257 -18.37 6.31 -7.60
C LYS A 257 -18.69 5.46 -8.83
N VAL A 258 -18.79 4.15 -8.64
CA VAL A 258 -19.13 3.19 -9.69
C VAL A 258 -20.31 2.31 -9.27
N THR A 259 -20.85 1.57 -10.23
CA THR A 259 -21.90 0.58 -9.95
C THR A 259 -21.36 -0.49 -9.00
N TYR A 260 -22.04 -0.67 -7.88
CA TYR A 260 -21.68 -1.69 -6.91
C TYR A 260 -21.72 -3.10 -7.53
N LYS A 261 -20.65 -3.84 -7.31
CA LYS A 261 -20.58 -5.29 -7.48
C LYS A 261 -20.17 -5.88 -6.14
N ALA A 262 -20.84 -6.94 -5.70
CA ALA A 262 -20.50 -7.57 -4.43
C ALA A 262 -19.12 -8.21 -4.51
N PRO A 263 -18.26 -8.04 -3.48
CA PRO A 263 -17.06 -8.85 -3.33
C PRO A 263 -17.44 -10.33 -3.36
N LYS A 264 -16.68 -11.13 -4.10
CA LYS A 264 -16.91 -12.58 -4.16
C LYS A 264 -16.07 -13.26 -3.09
N VAL A 265 -16.70 -13.63 -1.98
CA VAL A 265 -16.04 -14.44 -0.94
C VAL A 265 -15.51 -15.74 -1.57
N PRO A 266 -14.23 -16.10 -1.37
CA PRO A 266 -13.66 -17.31 -1.97
C PRO A 266 -14.36 -18.56 -1.44
N SER A 267 -14.44 -19.59 -2.28
CA SER A 267 -14.96 -20.88 -1.85
C SER A 267 -13.88 -21.64 -1.07
N LYS A 268 -14.27 -22.62 -0.24
CA LYS A 268 -13.31 -23.40 0.55
C LYS A 268 -12.22 -24.09 -0.30
N SER A 269 -12.51 -24.44 -1.55
CA SER A 269 -11.54 -25.04 -2.47
C SER A 269 -10.54 -24.04 -3.08
N ASP A 270 -10.84 -22.75 -2.96
CA ASP A 270 -9.97 -21.67 -3.43
C ASP A 270 -9.08 -21.15 -2.30
N ILE A 271 -9.39 -21.47 -1.04
CA ILE A 271 -8.60 -21.12 0.13
C ILE A 271 -7.49 -22.17 0.30
N VAL A 272 -6.25 -21.71 0.37
CA VAL A 272 -5.08 -22.55 0.67
C VAL A 272 -4.62 -22.33 2.10
N SER A 273 -4.26 -23.41 2.77
CA SER A 273 -3.62 -23.34 4.09
C SER A 273 -2.18 -22.83 4.00
N GLN A 274 -1.60 -22.46 5.13
CA GLN A 274 -0.19 -22.06 5.19
C GLN A 274 0.77 -23.16 4.72
N ASP A 275 0.50 -24.41 5.08
CA ASP A 275 1.32 -25.56 4.67
C ASP A 275 1.20 -25.83 3.16
N GLU A 276 -0.02 -25.76 2.62
CA GLU A 276 -0.24 -25.90 1.18
C GLU A 276 0.44 -24.78 0.40
N LEU A 277 0.37 -23.53 0.88
CA LEU A 277 1.06 -22.43 0.25
C LEU A 277 2.59 -22.61 0.29
N THR A 278 3.12 -23.03 1.44
CA THR A 278 4.57 -23.28 1.59
C THR A 278 5.04 -24.37 0.63
N ASN A 279 4.28 -25.45 0.49
CA ASN A 279 4.58 -26.53 -0.45
C ASN A 279 4.50 -26.05 -1.90
N LEU A 280 3.44 -25.32 -2.28
CA LEU A 280 3.31 -24.75 -3.61
C LEU A 280 4.48 -23.82 -3.93
N MET A 281 4.84 -22.91 -3.02
CA MET A 281 6.00 -22.04 -3.21
C MET A 281 7.31 -22.83 -3.33
N THR A 282 7.50 -23.88 -2.53
CA THR A 282 8.71 -24.72 -2.58
C THR A 282 8.79 -25.53 -3.87
N GLU A 283 7.68 -26.08 -4.33
CA GLU A 283 7.59 -26.82 -5.61
C GLU A 283 7.85 -25.89 -6.79
N GLU A 284 7.26 -24.69 -6.79
CA GLU A 284 7.47 -23.68 -7.85
C GLU A 284 8.90 -23.13 -7.84
N MET A 285 9.48 -22.90 -6.66
CA MET A 285 10.91 -22.58 -6.53
C MET A 285 11.78 -23.72 -7.05
N SER A 286 11.44 -24.98 -6.71
CA SER A 286 12.20 -26.14 -7.17
C SER A 286 12.11 -26.31 -8.69
N ALA A 287 10.92 -26.13 -9.26
CA ALA A 287 10.68 -26.19 -10.71
C ALA A 287 11.37 -25.04 -11.46
N SER A 288 11.36 -23.83 -10.91
CA SER A 288 12.11 -22.69 -11.48
C SER A 288 13.63 -22.82 -11.29
N THR A 289 14.12 -23.53 -10.26
CA THR A 289 15.56 -23.84 -10.11
C THR A 289 16.08 -24.91 -11.07
N GLU A 290 15.23 -25.63 -11.82
CA GLU A 290 15.70 -26.38 -12.98
C GLU A 290 16.15 -25.44 -14.12
N GLU A 291 15.60 -24.21 -14.20
CA GLU A 291 16.01 -23.18 -15.17
C GLU A 291 17.08 -22.21 -14.63
N VAL A 292 17.28 -22.14 -13.32
CA VAL A 292 18.32 -21.29 -12.66
C VAL A 292 19.41 -22.15 -12.02
N LYS A 293 19.98 -23.07 -12.80
CA LYS A 293 21.24 -23.71 -12.38
C LYS A 293 22.37 -22.71 -12.50
N MET A 294 23.20 -22.63 -11.46
CA MET A 294 24.40 -21.82 -11.46
C MET A 294 25.27 -22.21 -12.65
N THR A 295 25.67 -21.21 -13.44
CA THR A 295 26.59 -21.46 -14.55
C THR A 295 27.93 -21.97 -14.00
N ASP A 296 28.69 -22.68 -14.82
CA ASP A 296 30.00 -23.19 -14.37
C ASP A 296 30.95 -22.05 -13.96
N GLU A 297 30.81 -20.87 -14.55
CA GLU A 297 31.64 -19.70 -14.23
C GLU A 297 31.33 -19.16 -12.83
N GLU A 298 30.05 -18.91 -12.54
CA GLU A 298 29.56 -18.51 -11.20
C GLU A 298 29.90 -19.56 -10.14
N PHE A 299 29.74 -20.84 -10.48
CA PHE A 299 30.06 -21.95 -9.60
C PHE A 299 31.55 -21.98 -9.25
N ASN A 300 32.43 -21.79 -10.22
CA ASN A 300 33.87 -21.84 -9.98
C ASN A 300 34.35 -20.65 -9.14
N GLU A 301 33.78 -19.46 -9.31
CA GLU A 301 34.08 -18.30 -8.47
C GLU A 301 33.65 -18.53 -7.02
N LEU A 302 32.41 -18.99 -6.83
CA LEU A 302 31.88 -19.33 -5.53
C LEU A 302 32.71 -20.43 -4.85
N TYR A 303 32.97 -21.52 -5.57
CA TYR A 303 33.73 -22.66 -5.08
C TYR A 303 35.14 -22.26 -4.66
N ALA A 304 35.83 -21.41 -5.43
CA ALA A 304 37.17 -20.94 -5.08
C ALA A 304 37.17 -20.10 -3.79
N SER A 305 36.15 -19.27 -3.58
CA SER A 305 35.99 -18.49 -2.34
C SER A 305 35.78 -19.41 -1.14
N LEU A 306 34.86 -20.38 -1.25
CA LEU A 306 34.61 -21.35 -0.18
C LEU A 306 35.81 -22.25 0.08
N GLU A 307 36.54 -22.68 -0.95
CA GLU A 307 37.74 -23.50 -0.80
C GLU A 307 38.85 -22.76 -0.03
N ALA A 308 39.01 -21.45 -0.27
CA ALA A 308 39.98 -20.62 0.43
C ALA A 308 39.64 -20.43 1.92
N GLU A 309 38.37 -20.52 2.28
CA GLU A 309 37.88 -20.35 3.65
C GLU A 309 37.57 -21.67 4.36
N ALA A 310 37.49 -22.79 3.63
CA ALA A 310 37.07 -24.08 4.15
C ALA A 310 37.90 -24.54 5.35
N SER A 311 39.21 -24.29 5.37
CA SER A 311 40.07 -24.69 6.50
C SER A 311 39.85 -23.87 7.78
N LYS A 312 39.01 -22.83 7.73
CA LYS A 312 38.69 -21.93 8.85
C LYS A 312 37.25 -22.08 9.34
N ALA A 313 36.43 -22.84 8.62
CA ALA A 313 35.03 -23.11 8.94
C ALA A 313 34.86 -24.56 9.42
N THR A 314 33.90 -24.77 10.31
CA THR A 314 33.52 -26.10 10.78
C THR A 314 32.78 -26.87 9.68
N LYS A 315 32.81 -28.20 9.79
CA LYS A 315 32.02 -29.07 8.89
C LYS A 315 30.53 -28.74 8.89
N GLU A 316 29.99 -28.36 10.04
CA GLU A 316 28.57 -28.01 10.19
C GLU A 316 28.23 -26.70 9.47
N GLU A 317 29.09 -25.68 9.54
CA GLU A 317 28.91 -24.42 8.81
C GLU A 317 28.99 -24.64 7.30
N ILE A 318 29.95 -25.44 6.83
CA ILE A 318 30.06 -25.76 5.39
C ILE A 318 28.87 -26.61 4.93
N GLN A 319 28.39 -27.57 5.73
CA GLN A 319 27.23 -28.39 5.39
C GLN A 319 25.96 -27.55 5.27
N LEU A 320 25.74 -26.62 6.20
CA LEU A 320 24.58 -25.73 6.18
C LEU A 320 24.61 -24.82 4.94
N TYR A 321 25.79 -24.38 4.52
CA TYR A 321 25.96 -23.63 3.28
C TYR A 321 25.68 -24.49 2.04
N ILE A 322 26.14 -25.74 2.01
CA ILE A 322 25.86 -26.68 0.92
C ILE A 322 24.37 -26.96 0.79
N ASP A 323 23.67 -27.17 1.91
CA ASP A 323 22.24 -27.46 1.91
C ASP A 323 21.43 -26.25 1.42
N ALA A 324 21.84 -25.03 1.77
CA ALA A 324 21.23 -23.80 1.27
C ALA A 324 21.46 -23.61 -0.25
N MET A 325 22.60 -24.06 -0.77
CA MET A 325 22.95 -23.92 -2.19
C MET A 325 22.45 -25.07 -3.06
N ALA A 326 22.11 -26.22 -2.47
CA ALA A 326 21.74 -27.44 -3.19
C ALA A 326 20.68 -27.26 -4.30
N PRO A 327 19.64 -26.43 -4.16
CA PRO A 327 18.65 -26.21 -5.22
C PRO A 327 19.28 -25.64 -6.51
N TYR A 328 20.32 -24.81 -6.38
CA TYR A 328 20.94 -24.06 -7.48
C TYR A 328 22.08 -24.82 -8.17
N LEU A 329 22.52 -25.95 -7.63
CA LEU A 329 23.65 -26.72 -8.15
C LEU A 329 23.20 -27.84 -9.08
N THR A 330 24.01 -28.15 -10.08
CA THR A 330 23.91 -29.43 -10.80
C THR A 330 24.38 -30.58 -9.91
N GLU A 331 24.05 -31.83 -10.26
CA GLU A 331 24.55 -33.00 -9.51
C GLU A 331 26.10 -33.05 -9.44
N GLU A 332 26.79 -32.61 -10.50
CA GLU A 332 28.26 -32.58 -10.52
C GLU A 332 28.82 -31.47 -9.62
N GLN A 333 28.21 -30.29 -9.65
CA GLN A 333 28.58 -29.16 -8.79
C GLN A 333 28.31 -29.46 -7.32
N ALA A 334 27.18 -30.08 -7.00
CA ALA A 334 26.84 -30.53 -5.65
C ALA A 334 27.86 -31.56 -5.13
N LYS A 335 28.30 -32.51 -5.97
CA LYS A 335 29.37 -33.45 -5.61
C LYS A 335 30.70 -32.74 -5.32
N LYS A 336 31.10 -31.76 -6.13
CA LYS A 336 32.30 -30.96 -5.87
C LYS A 336 32.21 -30.22 -4.53
N MET A 337 31.08 -29.60 -4.24
CA MET A 337 30.85 -28.91 -2.96
C MET A 337 30.93 -29.87 -1.76
N GLN A 338 30.37 -31.08 -1.89
CA GLN A 338 30.49 -32.13 -0.87
C GLN A 338 31.93 -32.58 -0.61
N GLU A 339 32.85 -32.43 -1.57
CA GLU A 339 34.27 -32.71 -1.36
C GLU A 339 34.97 -31.64 -0.49
N LEU A 340 34.44 -30.40 -0.42
CA LEU A 340 34.98 -29.36 0.47
C LEU A 340 34.82 -29.70 1.95
N LEU A 341 33.78 -30.47 2.32
CA LEU A 341 33.60 -30.96 3.69
C LEU A 341 34.78 -31.79 4.20
N LYS A 342 35.52 -32.43 3.28
CA LYS A 342 36.73 -33.20 3.62
C LYS A 342 37.92 -32.30 3.96
N LYS A 343 37.87 -31.01 3.58
CA LYS A 343 38.90 -29.99 3.83
C LYS A 343 38.56 -29.05 4.99
N ALA A 344 37.32 -29.11 5.49
CA ALA A 344 36.84 -28.38 6.64
C ALA A 344 37.51 -28.82 7.94
N SER A 345 37.62 -27.94 8.93
CA SER A 345 38.13 -28.36 10.24
C SER A 345 37.14 -29.32 10.91
N ASP A 346 37.65 -30.47 11.37
CA ASP A 346 36.96 -31.23 12.41
C ASP A 346 36.83 -30.31 13.63
N ALA A 347 35.60 -30.13 14.11
CA ALA A 347 35.28 -29.20 15.20
C ALA A 347 36.16 -29.40 16.45
#